data_AF-A0A1I2KV78-F1
#
_entry.id   AF-A0A1I2KV78-F1
#
_cell.length_a   1.000
_cell.length_b   1.000
_cell.length_c   1.000
_cell.angle_alpha   90.00
_cell.angle_beta   90.00
_cell.angle_gamma   90.00
#
_symmetry.space_group_name_H-M   'P 1'
#
loop_
_entity.id
_entity.type
_entity.pdbx_description
1 polymer ?
#
loop_
_entity_poly.entity_id
_entity_poly.type
_entity_poly.pdbx_seq_one_letter_code
_entity_poly.pdbx_strand_id
1 'polypeptide(L)' 'MALTDEEKETVIQFDESRDKAILYTASWNVARRVRRAGYRPIKKTPGGWWFEIPLDAMSIQGEKLTPTASGS' A
#
# COMPACT_ATOMS: atom_id res chain seq x y z
N MET A 1 14.31 17.55 -4.31
CA MET A 1 13.03 17.73 -3.58
C MET A 1 12.61 16.39 -3.03
N ALA A 2 12.36 16.30 -1.73
CA ALA A 2 11.77 15.12 -1.10
C ALA A 2 10.29 15.42 -0.88
N LEU A 3 9.42 14.43 -1.14
CA LEU A 3 7.98 14.53 -0.85
C LEU A 3 7.76 14.79 0.64
N THR A 4 6.81 15.65 0.98
CA THR A 4 6.34 15.81 2.37
C THR A 4 5.73 14.50 2.88
N ASP A 5 5.55 14.38 4.19
CA ASP A 5 4.91 13.18 4.76
C ASP A 5 3.47 13.00 4.28
N GLU A 6 2.76 14.10 4.01
CA GLU A 6 1.39 14.12 3.46
C GLU A 6 1.36 13.73 1.97
N GLU A 7 2.42 14.02 1.23
CA GLU A 7 2.57 13.65 -0.18
C GLU A 7 2.99 12.18 -0.38
N LYS A 8 3.28 11.43 0.70
CA LYS A 8 3.67 10.02 0.63
C LYS A 8 2.46 9.10 0.47
N GLU A 9 1.94 9.04 -0.74
CA GLU A 9 0.84 8.15 -1.08
C GLU A 9 1.23 6.66 -0.94
N THR A 10 0.29 5.87 -0.45
CA THR A 10 0.34 4.40 -0.46
C THR A 10 -1.01 3.86 -0.91
N VAL A 11 -1.02 3.07 -1.98
CA VAL A 11 -2.22 2.50 -2.59
C VAL A 11 -2.11 0.99 -2.54
N ILE A 12 -3.17 0.33 -2.08
CA ILE A 12 -3.31 -1.13 -2.13
C ILE A 12 -4.49 -1.41 -3.06
N GLN A 13 -4.22 -2.11 -4.16
CA GLN A 13 -5.23 -2.55 -5.10
C GLN A 13 -5.48 -4.04 -4.89
N PHE A 14 -6.73 -4.36 -4.54
CA PHE A 14 -7.24 -5.72 -4.48
C PHE A 14 -7.86 -6.07 -5.83
N ASP A 15 -7.52 -7.22 -6.38
CA ASP A 15 -8.19 -7.81 -7.54
C ASP A 15 -8.84 -9.10 -7.05
N GLU A 16 -10.18 -9.14 -6.99
CA GLU A 16 -10.94 -10.29 -6.48
C GLU A 16 -10.75 -11.56 -7.32
N SER A 17 -10.25 -11.42 -8.56
CA SER A 17 -9.92 -12.57 -9.41
C SER A 17 -8.53 -13.16 -9.13
N ARG A 18 -7.72 -12.50 -8.30
CA ARG A 18 -6.32 -12.87 -8.02
C ARG A 18 -6.12 -13.14 -6.54
N ASP A 19 -5.21 -14.04 -6.23
CA ASP A 19 -4.75 -14.35 -4.87
C ASP A 19 -3.75 -13.32 -4.31
N LYS A 20 -3.56 -12.20 -5.01
CA LYS A 20 -2.56 -11.16 -4.71
C LYS A 20 -3.13 -9.76 -4.84
N ALA A 21 -2.63 -8.87 -4.00
CA ALA A 21 -2.80 -7.42 -4.12
C ALA A 21 -1.55 -6.75 -4.71
N ILE A 22 -1.76 -5.62 -5.38
CA ILE A 22 -0.69 -4.72 -5.80
C ILE A 22 -0.57 -3.59 -4.79
N LEU A 23 0.60 -3.48 -4.18
CA LEU A 23 0.95 -2.36 -3.29
C LEU A 23 1.83 -1.38 -4.06
N TYR A 24 1.36 -0.15 -4.22
CA TYR A 24 2.18 1.00 -4.61
C TYR A 24 2.49 1.85 -3.38
N THR A 25 3.71 2.35 -3.26
CA THR A 25 4.05 3.34 -2.24
C THR A 25 5.12 4.30 -2.73
N ALA A 26 4.94 5.58 -2.44
CA ALA A 26 5.96 6.62 -2.53
C ALA A 26 6.76 6.78 -1.22
N SER A 27 6.32 6.11 -0.15
CA SER A 27 6.97 6.16 1.16
C SER A 27 8.16 5.21 1.24
N TRP A 28 9.36 5.77 1.43
CA TRP A 28 10.57 4.98 1.69
C TRP A 28 10.43 4.06 2.91
N ASN A 29 9.73 4.52 3.96
CA ASN A 29 9.55 3.74 5.18
C ASN A 29 8.67 2.51 4.94
N VAL A 30 7.58 2.67 4.18
CA VAL A 30 6.70 1.54 3.78
C VAL A 30 7.48 0.58 2.89
N ALA A 31 8.14 1.07 1.84
CA ALA A 31 8.94 0.24 0.94
C ALA A 31 10.03 -0.55 1.69
N ARG A 32 10.68 0.06 2.68
CA ARG A 32 11.68 -0.60 3.54
C ARG A 32 11.06 -1.69 4.42
N ARG A 33 9.87 -1.46 5.01
CA ARG A 33 9.15 -2.46 5.81
C ARG A 33 8.73 -3.66 4.96
N VAL A 34 8.16 -3.40 3.79
CA VAL A 34 7.73 -4.43 2.84
C VAL A 34 8.91 -5.31 2.40
N ARG A 35 10.07 -4.69 2.12
CA ARG A 35 11.31 -5.43 1.83
C ARG A 35 11.81 -6.26 3.00
N ARG A 36 11.71 -5.76 4.23
CA ARG A 36 12.07 -6.52 5.44
C ARG A 36 11.16 -7.70 5.71
N ALA A 37 9.90 -7.62 5.27
CA ALA A 37 8.95 -8.73 5.30
C ALA A 37 9.21 -9.78 4.20
N GLY A 38 10.25 -9.60 3.36
CA GLY A 38 10.67 -10.58 2.36
C GLY A 38 10.23 -10.25 0.92
N TYR A 39 9.39 -9.24 0.74
CA TYR A 39 8.86 -8.90 -0.59
C TYR A 39 9.83 -8.06 -1.40
N ARG A 40 10.04 -8.47 -2.65
CA ARG A 40 10.86 -7.71 -3.60
C ARG A 40 9.95 -6.84 -4.47
N PRO A 41 10.35 -5.60 -4.77
CA PRO A 41 9.57 -4.75 -5.64
C PRO A 41 9.58 -5.30 -7.08
N ILE A 42 8.41 -5.40 -7.69
CA ILE A 42 8.21 -5.84 -9.08
C ILE A 42 8.52 -4.72 -10.08
N LYS A 43 8.38 -3.45 -9.63
CA LYS A 43 8.70 -2.25 -10.42
C LYS A 43 9.20 -1.15 -9.49
N LYS A 44 10.14 -0.34 -10.00
CA LYS A 44 10.64 0.87 -9.35
C LYS A 44 10.61 2.03 -10.35
N THR A 45 10.13 3.18 -9.92
CA THR A 45 10.27 4.44 -10.65
C THR A 45 10.92 5.47 -9.72
N PRO A 46 11.45 6.58 -10.25
CA PRO A 46 11.80 7.71 -9.40
C PRO A 46 10.60 8.08 -8.51
N GLY A 47 10.77 7.96 -7.20
CA GLY A 47 9.73 8.29 -6.21
C GLY A 47 8.74 7.18 -5.84
N GLY A 48 8.83 5.96 -6.38
CA GLY A 48 7.82 4.93 -6.10
C GLY A 48 8.27 3.47 -6.24
N TRP A 49 7.63 2.60 -5.46
CA TRP A 49 7.84 1.14 -5.47
C TRP A 49 6.51 0.41 -5.61
N TRP A 50 6.50 -0.64 -6.44
CA TRP A 50 5.38 -1.57 -6.57
C TRP A 50 5.78 -2.94 -6.06
N PHE A 51 4.84 -3.60 -5.39
CA PHE A 51 4.99 -4.96 -4.88
C PHE A 51 3.75 -5.79 -5.19
N GLU A 52 3.95 -7.09 -5.39
CA GLU A 52 2.90 -8.09 -5.32
C GLU A 52 2.92 -8.70 -3.92
N ILE A 53 1.80 -8.59 -3.20
CA ILE A 53 1.64 -9.15 -1.86
C ILE A 53 0.51 -10.18 -1.90
N PRO A 54 0.73 -11.44 -1.48
CA PRO A 54 -0.34 -12.41 -1.30
C PRO A 54 -1.42 -11.89 -0.35
N LEU A 55 -2.69 -12.13 -0.67
CA LEU A 55 -3.81 -11.62 0.13
C LEU A 55 -3.83 -12.21 1.54
N ASP A 56 -3.46 -13.49 1.68
CA ASP A 56 -3.37 -14.19 2.96
C ASP A 56 -2.26 -13.63 3.88
N ALA A 57 -1.23 -13.03 3.30
CA ALA A 57 -0.16 -12.36 4.02
C ALA A 57 -0.47 -10.89 4.38
N MET A 58 -1.56 -10.33 3.86
CA MET A 58 -1.98 -8.97 4.22
C MET A 58 -2.88 -8.97 5.45
N SER A 59 -2.41 -8.27 6.50
CA SER A 59 -3.26 -7.85 7.61
C SER A 59 -3.37 -6.33 7.56
N ILE A 60 -4.51 -5.81 7.11
CA ILE A 60 -4.82 -4.39 7.22
C ILE A 60 -5.46 -4.16 8.58
N GLN A 61 -4.73 -3.49 9.47
CA GLN A 61 -5.22 -3.06 10.77
C GLN A 61 -5.30 -1.53 10.76
N GLY A 62 -6.50 -1.02 11.00
CA GLY A 62 -6.78 0.41 11.11
C GLY A 62 -8.19 0.60 11.64
N GLU A 63 -8.46 1.75 12.24
CA GLU A 63 -9.84 2.12 12.57
C GLU A 63 -10.63 2.23 11.27
N LYS A 64 -11.66 1.38 11.13
CA LYS A 64 -12.62 1.51 10.05
C LYS A 64 -13.44 2.77 10.32
N LEU A 65 -13.03 3.88 9.71
CA LEU A 65 -13.87 5.06 9.61
C LEU A 65 -15.09 4.69 8.77
N THR A 66 -16.19 4.40 9.47
CA THR A 66 -17.47 4.13 8.81
C THR A 66 -18.05 5.50 8.48
N PRO A 67 -18.28 5.84 7.20
CA PRO A 67 -18.91 7.11 6.87
C PRO A 67 -20.28 7.11 7.54
N THR A 68 -20.48 8.01 8.50
CA THR A 68 -21.80 8.29 9.03
C THR A 68 -22.61 8.88 7.89
N ALA A 69 -23.56 8.12 7.36
CA ALA A 69 -24.59 8.66 6.49
C ALA A 69 -25.42 9.64 7.31
N SER A 70 -25.06 10.93 7.26
CA SER A 70 -25.94 12.00 7.69
C SER A 70 -27.07 12.09 6.68
N GLY A 71 -28.16 11.37 6.96
CA GLY A 71 -29.42 11.54 6.25
C GLY A 71 -29.89 12.99 6.35
N SER A 72 -30.34 13.52 5.22
CA SER A 72 -31.15 14.74 5.11
C SER A 72 -32.45 14.36 4.43
#